data_AF-A0A1J5PDS8-F1
#
_entry.id   AF-A0A1J5PDS8-F1
#
_cell.length_a   1.000
_cell.length_b   1.000
_cell.length_c   1.000
_cell.angle_alpha   90.00
_cell.angle_beta   90.00
_cell.angle_gamma   90.00
#
_symmetry.space_group_name_H-M   'P 1'
#
loop_
_entity.id
_entity.type
_entity.pdbx_description
1 polymer ?
#
loop_
_entity_poly.entity_id
_entity_poly.type
_entity_poly.pdbx_seq_one_letter_code
_entity_poly.pdbx_strand_id
1 'polypeptide(L)'
;MLQILARLGWGFDIVSGGELQRVLAAGGDAGKVVFSGVGKTAAEMRLALDSGVDCFNVESPNELTVLDRVAGEAGKTARVALRINPDVDAGTHPYISTGLKSNKFGIAQDQTAQLAAQTAQLKHVRLVGIASHIGSQITSTAPYLDAVDRVLDLVENIERKGMHLEHIDLGGGLGIRYTDETPPTPREWLAALLARIAARGFGHRTVIVEPGRSIVGNAGVLLTRTLYLKSAPAKHFAVVDAGMNDLIRPALYEAEQAIVPAEAREGTALHYDVVGPVCESADWLGRDRALVLQEGDLLAVLSSGAYGMVMASNYNSRGRPAEVLVDGDKAMLIRPRESAEQLYASERLLP
;
A
#
# COMPACT_ATOMS: atom_id res chain seq x y z
N MET A 1 -2.59 10.10 10.46
CA MET A 1 -2.89 10.02 9.02
C MET A 1 -4.32 9.56 8.74
N LEU A 2 -4.73 8.34 9.12
CA LEU A 2 -6.08 7.82 8.83
C LEU A 2 -7.22 8.78 9.21
N GLN A 3 -7.15 9.40 10.40
CA GLN A 3 -8.16 10.37 10.84
C GLN A 3 -8.23 11.62 9.94
N ILE A 4 -7.11 12.05 9.36
CA ILE A 4 -7.08 13.18 8.43
C ILE A 4 -7.87 12.81 7.17
N LEU A 5 -7.60 11.63 6.59
CA LEU A 5 -8.30 11.15 5.40
C LEU A 5 -9.81 10.93 5.67
N ALA A 6 -10.16 10.38 6.83
CA ALA A 6 -11.55 10.21 7.26
C ALA A 6 -12.29 11.57 7.33
N ARG A 7 -11.68 12.59 7.93
CA ARG A 7 -12.24 13.96 8.00
C ARG A 7 -12.39 14.62 6.63
N LEU A 8 -11.53 14.27 5.68
CA LEU A 8 -11.65 14.70 4.28
C LEU A 8 -12.70 13.90 3.49
N GLY A 9 -13.36 12.92 4.11
CA GLY A 9 -14.44 12.14 3.52
C GLY A 9 -14.00 10.95 2.66
N TRP A 10 -12.73 10.56 2.74
CA TRP A 10 -12.16 9.45 1.97
C TRP A 10 -12.73 8.10 2.41
N GLY A 11 -12.77 7.15 1.47
CA GLY A 11 -12.89 5.73 1.76
C GLY A 11 -11.54 5.08 2.06
N PHE A 12 -11.55 3.78 2.35
CA PHE A 12 -10.34 3.01 2.66
C PHE A 12 -10.37 1.64 1.99
N ASP A 13 -9.29 1.26 1.32
CA ASP A 13 -9.00 -0.14 1.03
C ASP A 13 -8.24 -0.73 2.22
N ILE A 14 -8.68 -1.90 2.68
CA ILE A 14 -8.06 -2.64 3.79
C ILE A 14 -7.71 -4.06 3.34
N VAL A 15 -6.69 -4.63 3.96
CA VAL A 15 -6.24 -6.02 3.70
C VAL A 15 -6.27 -6.91 4.94
N SER A 16 -6.80 -6.41 6.07
CA SER A 16 -6.99 -7.20 7.30
C SER A 16 -8.06 -6.62 8.22
N GLY A 17 -8.57 -7.44 9.14
CA GLY A 17 -9.45 -6.98 10.22
C GLY A 17 -8.79 -5.98 11.16
N GLY A 18 -7.45 -6.05 11.33
CA GLY A 18 -6.71 -5.07 12.12
C GLY A 18 -6.71 -3.67 11.49
N GLU A 19 -6.66 -3.60 10.16
CA GLU A 19 -6.80 -2.34 9.43
C GLU A 19 -8.22 -1.78 9.51
N LEU A 20 -9.25 -2.63 9.42
CA LEU A 20 -10.64 -2.21 9.66
C LEU A 20 -10.78 -1.55 11.03
N GLN A 21 -10.24 -2.19 12.08
CA GLN A 21 -10.29 -1.64 13.44
C GLN A 21 -9.55 -0.30 13.54
N ARG A 22 -8.44 -0.12 12.82
CA ARG A 22 -7.72 1.17 12.75
C ARG A 22 -8.53 2.25 12.03
N VAL A 23 -9.21 1.91 10.94
CA VAL A 23 -10.10 2.83 10.22
C VAL A 23 -11.24 3.29 11.14
N LEU A 24 -11.91 2.37 11.81
CA LEU A 24 -13.00 2.67 12.74
C LEU A 24 -12.52 3.53 13.92
N ALA A 25 -11.40 3.17 14.54
CA ALA A 25 -10.79 3.94 15.63
C ALA A 25 -10.38 5.36 15.19
N ALA A 26 -10.04 5.54 13.92
CA ALA A 26 -9.72 6.84 13.35
C ALA A 26 -10.96 7.69 12.98
N GLY A 27 -12.17 7.15 13.17
CA GLY A 27 -13.43 7.80 12.80
C GLY A 27 -13.80 7.67 11.32
N GLY A 28 -13.23 6.67 10.63
CA GLY A 28 -13.60 6.33 9.26
C GLY A 28 -14.96 5.66 9.17
N ASP A 29 -15.61 5.81 8.01
CA ASP A 29 -16.91 5.23 7.70
C ASP A 29 -16.73 3.84 7.06
N ALA A 30 -17.22 2.79 7.72
CA ALA A 30 -17.18 1.42 7.20
C ALA A 30 -17.93 1.29 5.87
N GLY A 31 -18.98 2.07 5.64
CA GLY A 31 -19.72 2.10 4.37
C GLY A 31 -18.93 2.68 3.20
N LYS A 32 -17.67 3.10 3.41
CA LYS A 32 -16.72 3.50 2.37
C LYS A 32 -15.47 2.64 2.37
N VAL A 33 -15.54 1.45 2.98
CA VAL A 33 -14.43 0.50 3.04
C VAL A 33 -14.62 -0.59 2.00
N VAL A 34 -13.57 -0.85 1.22
CA VAL A 34 -13.43 -2.08 0.42
C VAL A 34 -12.41 -2.99 1.11
N PHE A 35 -12.69 -4.29 1.17
CA PHE A 35 -11.83 -5.27 1.84
C PHE A 35 -11.19 -6.20 0.81
N SER A 36 -9.91 -5.98 0.54
CA SER A 36 -9.04 -6.75 -0.34
C SER A 36 -8.25 -7.85 0.41
N GLY A 37 -7.54 -8.70 -0.33
CA GLY A 37 -6.58 -9.66 0.23
C GLY A 37 -6.92 -11.13 0.02
N VAL A 38 -5.91 -11.94 -0.30
CA VAL A 38 -6.05 -13.35 -0.72
C VAL A 38 -6.36 -14.34 0.42
N GLY A 39 -6.33 -13.89 1.67
CA GLY A 39 -6.32 -14.75 2.86
C GLY A 39 -7.27 -14.33 3.96
N LYS A 40 -8.38 -13.66 3.62
CA LYS A 40 -9.37 -13.18 4.61
C LYS A 40 -9.90 -14.35 5.43
N THR A 41 -9.78 -14.26 6.75
CA THR A 41 -10.30 -15.29 7.66
C THR A 41 -11.81 -15.12 7.89
N ALA A 42 -12.48 -16.19 8.31
CA ALA A 42 -13.90 -16.12 8.67
C ALA A 42 -14.19 -15.10 9.79
N ALA A 43 -13.25 -14.94 10.74
CA ALA A 43 -13.35 -13.95 11.80
C ALA A 43 -13.27 -12.51 11.26
N GLU A 44 -12.38 -12.25 10.31
CA GLU A 44 -12.29 -10.94 9.66
C GLU A 44 -13.51 -10.65 8.79
N MET A 45 -14.02 -11.64 8.06
CA MET A 45 -15.27 -11.51 7.29
C MET A 45 -16.45 -11.18 8.21
N ARG A 46 -16.56 -11.85 9.36
CA ARG A 46 -17.60 -11.57 10.36
C ARG A 46 -17.50 -10.13 10.88
N LEU A 47 -16.29 -9.72 11.27
CA LEU A 47 -16.04 -8.35 11.73
C LEU A 47 -16.41 -7.31 10.67
N ALA A 48 -16.04 -7.53 9.41
CA ALA A 48 -16.35 -6.63 8.31
C ALA A 48 -17.85 -6.53 8.02
N LEU A 49 -18.56 -7.67 8.02
CA LEU A 49 -20.02 -7.71 7.90
C LEU A 49 -20.72 -7.01 9.08
N ASP A 50 -20.20 -7.17 10.29
CA ASP A 50 -20.71 -6.54 11.52
C ASP A 50 -20.48 -5.04 11.57
N SER A 51 -19.39 -4.59 10.96
CA SER A 51 -19.05 -3.17 10.88
C SER A 51 -19.76 -2.44 9.72
N GLY A 52 -20.30 -3.18 8.75
CA GLY A 52 -20.96 -2.59 7.57
C GLY A 52 -19.99 -2.15 6.47
N VAL A 53 -18.91 -2.92 6.25
CA VAL A 53 -17.99 -2.75 5.11
C VAL A 53 -18.78 -2.80 3.79
N ASP A 54 -18.51 -1.87 2.87
CA ASP A 54 -19.27 -1.73 1.62
C ASP A 54 -19.08 -2.91 0.67
N CYS A 55 -17.84 -3.38 0.48
CA CYS A 55 -17.56 -4.41 -0.51
C CYS A 55 -16.38 -5.30 -0.11
N PHE A 56 -16.48 -6.60 -0.40
CA PHE A 56 -15.35 -7.52 -0.36
C PHE A 56 -14.79 -7.69 -1.78
N ASN A 57 -13.52 -7.36 -1.98
CA ASN A 57 -12.77 -7.66 -3.19
C ASN A 57 -12.29 -9.12 -3.09
N VAL A 58 -13.06 -10.04 -3.69
CA VAL A 58 -12.88 -11.49 -3.55
C VAL A 58 -11.89 -12.02 -4.60
N GLU A 59 -10.98 -12.89 -4.16
CA GLU A 59 -9.81 -13.32 -4.91
C GLU A 59 -9.90 -14.78 -5.39
N SER A 60 -10.88 -15.55 -4.89
CA SER A 60 -11.04 -16.95 -5.26
C SER A 60 -12.47 -17.49 -5.07
N PRO A 61 -12.85 -18.58 -5.78
CA PRO A 61 -14.12 -19.28 -5.56
C PRO A 61 -14.28 -19.83 -4.13
N ASN A 62 -13.18 -20.28 -3.52
CA ASN A 62 -13.20 -20.81 -2.16
C ASN A 62 -13.52 -19.71 -1.15
N GLU A 63 -12.98 -18.51 -1.35
CA GLU A 63 -13.28 -17.35 -0.53
C GLU A 63 -14.77 -16.97 -0.60
N LEU A 64 -15.40 -16.99 -1.79
CA LEU A 64 -16.85 -16.78 -1.94
C LEU A 64 -17.66 -17.78 -1.12
N THR A 65 -17.26 -19.06 -1.13
CA THR A 65 -17.94 -20.11 -0.38
C THR A 65 -17.87 -19.88 1.13
N VAL A 66 -16.70 -19.46 1.63
CA VAL A 66 -16.54 -19.10 3.05
C VAL A 66 -17.37 -17.87 3.39
N LEU A 67 -17.35 -16.84 2.55
CA LEU A 67 -18.07 -15.60 2.76
C LEU A 67 -19.60 -15.81 2.75
N ASP A 68 -20.14 -16.60 1.81
CA ASP A 68 -21.57 -16.94 1.76
C ASP A 68 -22.04 -17.62 3.06
N ARG A 69 -21.25 -18.60 3.56
CA ARG A 69 -21.54 -19.25 4.83
C ARG A 69 -21.52 -18.26 5.99
N VAL A 70 -20.47 -17.44 6.12
CA VAL A 70 -20.33 -16.47 7.22
C VAL A 70 -21.41 -15.39 7.17
N ALA A 71 -21.79 -14.94 5.98
CA ALA A 71 -22.90 -13.99 5.78
C ALA A 71 -24.25 -14.61 6.16
N GLY A 72 -24.49 -15.87 5.78
CA GLY A 72 -25.66 -16.63 6.21
C GLY A 72 -25.74 -16.78 7.73
N GLU A 73 -24.64 -17.15 8.38
CA GLU A 73 -24.51 -17.21 9.85
C GLU A 73 -24.69 -15.84 10.52
N ALA A 74 -24.48 -14.73 9.80
CA ALA A 74 -24.66 -13.36 10.30
C ALA A 74 -26.09 -12.84 10.07
N GLY A 75 -26.92 -13.56 9.29
CA GLY A 75 -28.20 -13.05 8.79
C GLY A 75 -28.03 -11.84 7.86
N LYS A 76 -26.95 -11.79 7.08
CA LYS A 76 -26.59 -10.66 6.20
C LYS A 76 -26.39 -11.13 4.75
N THR A 77 -26.30 -10.15 3.85
CA THR A 77 -25.86 -10.35 2.46
C THR A 77 -24.58 -9.58 2.23
N ALA A 78 -23.48 -10.28 1.93
CA ALA A 78 -22.21 -9.65 1.62
C ALA A 78 -22.22 -9.08 0.19
N ARG A 79 -21.83 -7.82 0.04
CA ARG A 79 -21.56 -7.21 -1.26
C ARG A 79 -20.16 -7.60 -1.70
N VAL A 80 -20.01 -8.11 -2.92
CA VAL A 80 -18.72 -8.59 -3.44
C VAL A 80 -18.39 -7.99 -4.80
N ALA A 81 -17.10 -7.71 -5.00
CA ALA A 81 -16.50 -7.51 -6.31
C ALA A 81 -15.54 -8.65 -6.60
N LEU A 82 -15.49 -9.12 -7.84
CA LEU A 82 -14.49 -10.11 -8.26
C LEU A 82 -13.20 -9.39 -8.58
N ARG A 83 -12.13 -9.67 -7.83
CA ARG A 83 -10.79 -9.15 -8.15
C ARG A 83 -10.21 -10.00 -9.28
N ILE A 84 -9.98 -9.39 -10.43
CA ILE A 84 -9.48 -10.08 -11.63
C ILE A 84 -8.02 -9.71 -11.88
N ASN A 85 -7.33 -10.64 -12.53
CA ASN A 85 -6.01 -10.39 -13.08
C ASN A 85 -6.16 -10.08 -14.59
N PRO A 86 -5.92 -8.83 -15.04
CA PRO A 86 -6.12 -8.46 -16.44
C PRO A 86 -4.98 -8.94 -17.35
N ASP A 87 -3.94 -9.59 -16.81
CA ASP A 87 -2.76 -10.05 -17.57
C ASP A 87 -2.06 -8.90 -18.30
N VAL A 88 -1.72 -7.87 -17.53
CA VAL A 88 -1.06 -6.64 -18.00
C VAL A 88 0.29 -6.51 -17.30
N ASP A 89 1.34 -6.33 -18.09
CA ASP A 89 2.67 -6.02 -17.55
C ASP A 89 2.77 -4.52 -17.22
N ALA A 90 2.88 -4.22 -15.92
CA ALA A 90 3.04 -2.86 -15.41
C ALA A 90 4.47 -2.32 -15.56
N GLY A 91 5.45 -3.15 -15.94
CA GLY A 91 6.86 -2.76 -16.11
C GLY A 91 7.55 -2.38 -14.79
N THR A 92 7.03 -2.85 -13.65
CA THR A 92 7.54 -2.54 -12.30
C THR A 92 8.29 -3.72 -11.69
N HIS A 93 8.95 -3.51 -10.55
CA HIS A 93 9.72 -4.55 -9.87
C HIS A 93 8.90 -5.84 -9.63
N PRO A 94 9.47 -7.06 -9.84
CA PRO A 94 8.72 -8.32 -9.73
C PRO A 94 7.93 -8.51 -8.43
N TYR A 95 8.52 -8.16 -7.28
CA TYR A 95 7.85 -8.26 -5.96
C TYR A 95 6.64 -7.34 -5.77
N ILE A 96 6.45 -6.32 -6.60
CA ILE A 96 5.32 -5.36 -6.50
C ILE A 96 4.45 -5.35 -7.76
N SER A 97 4.77 -6.18 -8.74
CA SER A 97 3.87 -6.48 -9.86
C SER A 97 2.81 -7.46 -9.38
N THR A 98 1.53 -7.15 -9.62
CA THR A 98 0.40 -8.02 -9.25
C THR A 98 -0.44 -8.45 -10.44
N GLY A 99 -0.31 -7.77 -11.58
CA GLY A 99 -1.12 -8.00 -12.80
C GLY A 99 -0.61 -9.09 -13.76
N LEU A 100 0.40 -9.88 -13.39
CA LEU A 100 0.89 -11.00 -14.21
C LEU A 100 0.27 -12.34 -13.77
N LYS A 101 0.01 -13.23 -14.73
CA LYS A 101 -0.57 -14.58 -14.51
C LYS A 101 0.14 -15.45 -13.46
N SER A 102 1.44 -15.22 -13.20
CA SER A 102 2.23 -16.01 -12.24
C SER A 102 2.02 -15.61 -10.78
N ASN A 103 1.25 -14.57 -10.50
CA ASN A 103 1.07 -14.05 -9.15
C ASN A 103 -0.15 -14.67 -8.45
N LYS A 104 -0.10 -14.72 -7.13
CA LYS A 104 -1.17 -15.29 -6.27
C LYS A 104 -2.48 -14.48 -6.24
N PHE A 105 -2.59 -13.42 -7.01
CA PHE A 105 -3.65 -12.41 -6.90
C PHE A 105 -4.64 -12.52 -8.06
N GLY A 106 -5.91 -12.34 -7.72
CA GLY A 106 -7.03 -12.26 -8.64
C GLY A 106 -7.44 -13.60 -9.27
N ILE A 107 -8.64 -13.58 -9.82
CA ILE A 107 -9.21 -14.63 -10.66
C ILE A 107 -8.70 -14.45 -12.08
N ALA A 108 -8.36 -15.55 -12.76
CA ALA A 108 -7.95 -15.51 -14.15
C ALA A 108 -9.10 -15.00 -15.05
N GLN A 109 -8.75 -14.22 -16.07
CA GLN A 109 -9.71 -13.56 -16.95
C GLN A 109 -10.72 -14.55 -17.58
N ASP A 110 -10.27 -15.73 -17.99
CA ASP A 110 -11.06 -16.79 -18.61
C ASP A 110 -12.08 -17.44 -17.65
N GLN A 111 -11.78 -17.45 -16.34
CA GLN A 111 -12.66 -18.00 -15.30
C GLN A 111 -13.71 -17.00 -14.80
N THR A 112 -13.46 -15.70 -15.00
CA THR A 112 -14.24 -14.62 -14.37
C THR A 112 -15.73 -14.71 -14.71
N ALA A 113 -16.08 -14.89 -15.99
CA ALA A 113 -17.48 -14.90 -16.42
C ALA A 113 -18.25 -16.17 -15.99
N GLN A 114 -17.54 -17.26 -15.67
CA GLN A 114 -18.14 -18.47 -15.07
C GLN A 114 -18.35 -18.26 -13.58
N LEU A 115 -17.35 -17.71 -12.89
CA LEU A 115 -17.41 -17.44 -11.46
C LEU A 115 -18.48 -16.38 -11.12
N ALA A 116 -18.66 -15.37 -11.95
CA ALA A 116 -19.77 -14.41 -11.81
C ALA A 116 -21.13 -15.12 -11.79
N ALA A 117 -21.36 -16.03 -12.74
CA ALA A 117 -22.60 -16.81 -12.83
C ALA A 117 -22.79 -17.73 -11.61
N GLN A 118 -21.71 -18.32 -11.09
CA GLN A 118 -21.75 -19.10 -9.84
C GLN A 118 -22.06 -18.22 -8.62
N THR A 119 -21.49 -17.01 -8.57
CA THR A 119 -21.73 -16.04 -7.50
C THR A 119 -23.21 -15.66 -7.44
N ALA A 120 -23.88 -15.54 -8.59
CA ALA A 120 -25.31 -15.26 -8.65
C ALA A 120 -26.21 -16.39 -8.10
N GLN A 121 -25.68 -17.60 -7.89
CA GLN A 121 -26.43 -18.74 -7.29
C GLN A 121 -26.27 -18.82 -5.76
N LEU A 122 -25.36 -18.04 -5.18
CA LEU A 122 -25.14 -18.00 -3.74
C LEU A 122 -26.24 -17.17 -3.05
N LYS A 123 -26.60 -17.54 -1.82
CA LYS A 123 -27.80 -17.01 -1.14
C LYS A 123 -27.52 -15.75 -0.33
N HIS A 124 -26.30 -15.60 0.13
CA HIS A 124 -25.89 -14.60 1.11
C HIS A 124 -24.75 -13.72 0.59
N VAL A 125 -24.48 -13.75 -0.72
CA VAL A 125 -23.61 -12.79 -1.39
C VAL A 125 -24.31 -12.15 -2.58
N ARG A 126 -23.92 -10.92 -2.90
CA ARG A 126 -24.41 -10.16 -4.06
C ARG A 126 -23.22 -9.63 -4.83
N LEU A 127 -23.08 -10.05 -6.08
CA LEU A 127 -22.11 -9.49 -7.01
C LEU A 127 -22.51 -8.06 -7.36
N VAL A 128 -21.65 -7.10 -7.02
CA VAL A 128 -21.88 -5.66 -7.23
C VAL A 128 -20.77 -4.96 -7.98
N GLY A 129 -19.62 -5.61 -8.20
CA GLY A 129 -18.51 -4.95 -8.88
C GLY A 129 -17.48 -5.90 -9.46
N ILE A 130 -16.49 -5.30 -10.11
CA ILE A 130 -15.27 -5.93 -10.57
C ILE A 130 -14.10 -5.07 -10.09
N ALA A 131 -13.04 -5.73 -9.63
CA ALA A 131 -11.85 -5.05 -9.11
C ALA A 131 -10.60 -5.49 -9.86
N SER A 132 -9.64 -4.61 -10.03
CA SER A 132 -8.34 -4.91 -10.63
C SER A 132 -7.26 -4.07 -9.98
N HIS A 133 -6.11 -4.69 -9.70
CA HIS A 133 -4.92 -3.99 -9.23
C HIS A 133 -3.70 -4.55 -9.95
N ILE A 134 -3.06 -3.72 -10.77
CA ILE A 134 -2.07 -4.16 -11.75
C ILE A 134 -0.62 -4.08 -11.25
N GLY A 135 -0.36 -3.33 -10.17
CA GLY A 135 0.96 -3.24 -9.55
C GLY A 135 1.15 -1.97 -8.75
N SER A 136 2.41 -1.68 -8.39
CA SER A 136 2.79 -0.50 -7.60
C SER A 136 3.99 0.22 -8.22
N GLN A 137 4.10 1.53 -7.99
CA GLN A 137 5.15 2.39 -8.54
C GLN A 137 5.10 2.48 -10.07
N ILE A 138 3.88 2.55 -10.63
CA ILE A 138 3.67 2.68 -12.08
C ILE A 138 3.81 4.15 -12.47
N THR A 139 4.75 4.44 -13.36
CA THR A 139 5.14 5.81 -13.75
C THR A 139 4.61 6.22 -15.12
N SER A 140 3.71 5.45 -15.72
CA SER A 140 3.05 5.77 -16.98
C SER A 140 1.57 5.41 -16.95
N THR A 141 0.76 6.10 -17.77
CA THR A 141 -0.68 5.86 -17.84
C THR A 141 -1.05 4.65 -18.71
N ALA A 142 -0.17 4.23 -19.63
CA ALA A 142 -0.48 3.21 -20.64
C ALA A 142 -0.90 1.84 -20.05
N PRO A 143 -0.22 1.27 -19.02
CA PRO A 143 -0.65 0.01 -18.40
C PRO A 143 -2.04 0.07 -17.80
N TYR A 144 -2.41 1.22 -17.22
CA TYR A 144 -3.76 1.40 -16.69
C TYR A 144 -4.83 1.42 -17.77
N LEU A 145 -4.54 2.02 -18.93
CA LEU A 145 -5.50 2.07 -20.05
C LEU A 145 -5.73 0.68 -20.67
N ASP A 146 -4.67 -0.14 -20.80
CA ASP A 146 -4.80 -1.55 -21.22
C ASP A 146 -5.65 -2.34 -20.21
N ALA A 147 -5.35 -2.17 -18.92
CA ALA A 147 -6.11 -2.84 -17.85
C ALA A 147 -7.59 -2.42 -17.85
N VAL A 148 -7.89 -1.14 -18.05
CA VAL A 148 -9.27 -0.63 -18.16
C VAL A 148 -9.99 -1.29 -19.33
N ASP A 149 -9.38 -1.34 -20.53
CA ASP A 149 -10.03 -1.95 -21.69
C ASP A 149 -10.42 -3.41 -21.43
N ARG A 150 -9.51 -4.19 -20.83
CA ARG A 150 -9.76 -5.61 -20.50
C ARG A 150 -10.79 -5.81 -19.40
N VAL A 151 -10.78 -4.95 -18.38
CA VAL A 151 -11.81 -4.94 -17.34
C VAL A 151 -13.17 -4.65 -17.96
N LEU A 152 -13.26 -3.69 -18.88
CA LEU A 152 -14.52 -3.34 -19.55
C LEU A 152 -15.03 -4.47 -20.46
N ASP A 153 -14.15 -5.18 -21.16
CA ASP A 153 -14.52 -6.38 -21.92
C ASP A 153 -15.14 -7.47 -21.02
N LEU A 154 -14.60 -7.63 -19.80
CA LEU A 154 -15.16 -8.54 -18.80
C LEU A 154 -16.51 -8.06 -18.26
N VAL A 155 -16.65 -6.76 -17.97
CA VAL A 155 -17.92 -6.16 -17.54
C VAL A 155 -18.98 -6.46 -18.59
N GLU A 156 -18.74 -6.18 -19.86
CA GLU A 156 -19.70 -6.46 -20.95
C GLU A 156 -20.11 -7.93 -21.02
N ASN A 157 -19.17 -8.85 -20.83
CA ASN A 157 -19.44 -10.29 -20.85
C ASN A 157 -20.30 -10.73 -19.65
N ILE A 158 -20.02 -10.21 -18.45
CA ILE A 158 -20.80 -10.48 -17.24
C ILE A 158 -22.22 -9.92 -17.39
N GLU A 159 -22.36 -8.70 -17.90
CA GLU A 159 -23.67 -8.05 -18.04
C GLU A 159 -24.53 -8.69 -19.14
N ARG A 160 -23.91 -9.18 -20.23
CA ARG A 160 -24.63 -9.95 -21.27
C ARG A 160 -25.26 -11.23 -20.72
N LYS A 161 -24.75 -11.75 -19.61
CA LYS A 161 -25.32 -12.91 -18.88
C LYS A 161 -26.36 -12.51 -17.82
N GLY A 162 -26.75 -11.24 -17.77
CA GLY A 162 -27.83 -10.73 -16.91
C GLY A 162 -27.38 -10.27 -15.52
N MET A 163 -26.08 -10.19 -15.24
CA MET A 163 -25.55 -9.72 -13.95
C MET A 163 -25.10 -8.28 -14.08
N HIS A 164 -25.77 -7.35 -13.39
CA HIS A 164 -25.46 -5.93 -13.46
C HIS A 164 -24.43 -5.52 -12.40
N LEU A 165 -23.37 -4.79 -12.78
CA LEU A 165 -22.31 -4.35 -11.87
C LEU A 165 -22.47 -2.87 -11.49
N GLU A 166 -22.48 -2.52 -10.21
CA GLU A 166 -22.64 -1.15 -9.72
C GLU A 166 -21.36 -0.31 -9.84
N HIS A 167 -20.19 -0.92 -9.63
CA HIS A 167 -18.91 -0.22 -9.63
C HIS A 167 -17.79 -0.98 -10.33
N ILE A 168 -16.77 -0.22 -10.73
CA ILE A 168 -15.50 -0.71 -11.24
C ILE A 168 -14.41 -0.17 -10.32
N ASP A 169 -13.65 -1.07 -9.71
CA ASP A 169 -12.49 -0.74 -8.89
C ASP A 169 -11.22 -0.96 -9.71
N LEU A 170 -10.44 0.10 -9.89
CA LEU A 170 -9.20 0.11 -10.68
C LEU A 170 -7.94 0.01 -9.81
N GLY A 171 -8.13 -0.16 -8.49
CA GLY A 171 -7.07 -0.30 -7.53
C GLY A 171 -6.16 0.92 -7.44
N GLY A 172 -4.98 0.72 -6.85
CA GLY A 172 -3.96 1.74 -6.72
C GLY A 172 -2.81 1.67 -7.72
N GLY A 173 -1.62 2.00 -7.22
CA GLY A 173 -0.35 1.73 -7.90
C GLY A 173 0.36 2.95 -8.48
N LEU A 174 -0.32 4.10 -8.56
CA LEU A 174 0.24 5.32 -9.14
C LEU A 174 1.56 5.66 -8.44
N GLY A 175 2.62 5.78 -9.23
CA GLY A 175 3.96 6.01 -8.73
C GLY A 175 4.16 7.41 -8.17
N ILE A 176 5.28 7.56 -7.45
CA ILE A 176 5.81 8.86 -7.02
C ILE A 176 7.23 9.01 -7.56
N ARG A 177 7.74 10.23 -7.58
CA ARG A 177 9.17 10.45 -7.85
C ARG A 177 9.97 10.13 -6.60
N TYR A 178 10.87 9.13 -6.67
CA TYR A 178 11.87 8.82 -5.65
C TYR A 178 13.20 9.49 -5.96
N THR A 179 13.59 9.49 -7.23
CA THR A 179 14.84 10.09 -7.74
C THR A 179 14.51 11.05 -8.89
N ASP A 180 14.31 10.52 -10.07
CA ASP A 180 14.20 11.20 -11.35
C ASP A 180 12.99 10.73 -12.16
N GLU A 181 12.17 9.82 -11.61
CA GLU A 181 10.96 9.37 -12.28
C GLU A 181 9.95 10.52 -12.46
N THR A 182 9.21 10.46 -13.56
CA THR A 182 8.19 11.45 -13.92
C THR A 182 6.80 10.79 -14.02
N PRO A 183 6.23 10.30 -12.91
CA PRO A 183 4.89 9.71 -12.92
C PRO A 183 3.84 10.76 -13.32
N PRO A 184 2.72 10.34 -13.95
CA PRO A 184 1.61 11.25 -14.20
C PRO A 184 1.06 11.78 -12.87
N THR A 185 0.59 13.02 -12.88
CA THR A 185 -0.09 13.56 -11.70
C THR A 185 -1.39 12.78 -11.43
N PRO A 186 -1.90 12.75 -10.18
CA PRO A 186 -3.18 12.11 -9.89
C PRO A 186 -4.34 12.63 -10.76
N ARG A 187 -4.30 13.91 -11.15
CA ARG A 187 -5.28 14.52 -12.05
C ARG A 187 -5.21 13.94 -13.46
N GLU A 188 -4.01 13.89 -14.04
CA GLU A 188 -3.81 13.37 -15.40
C GLU A 188 -4.15 11.88 -15.46
N TRP A 189 -3.73 11.13 -14.45
CA TRP A 189 -4.04 9.71 -14.29
C TRP A 189 -5.56 9.48 -14.26
N LEU A 190 -6.28 10.10 -13.31
CA LEU A 190 -7.74 9.93 -13.20
C LEU A 190 -8.50 10.41 -14.44
N ALA A 191 -8.11 11.55 -15.02
CA ALA A 191 -8.77 12.08 -16.21
C ALA A 191 -8.67 11.10 -17.39
N ALA A 192 -7.52 10.47 -17.59
CA ALA A 192 -7.32 9.49 -18.66
C ALA A 192 -8.18 8.23 -18.46
N LEU A 193 -8.25 7.70 -17.23
CA LEU A 193 -9.07 6.52 -16.92
C LEU A 193 -10.56 6.81 -17.11
N LEU A 194 -11.05 7.91 -16.54
CA LEU A 194 -12.46 8.28 -16.64
C LEU A 194 -12.87 8.57 -18.08
N ALA A 195 -12.02 9.24 -18.86
CA ALA A 195 -12.27 9.47 -20.28
C ALA A 195 -12.37 8.14 -21.07
N ARG A 196 -11.49 7.17 -20.78
CA ARG A 196 -11.54 5.84 -21.41
C ARG A 196 -12.81 5.07 -21.07
N ILE A 197 -13.20 5.07 -19.80
CA ILE A 197 -14.44 4.44 -19.31
C ILE A 197 -15.67 5.08 -19.95
N ALA A 198 -15.72 6.41 -20.01
CA ALA A 198 -16.82 7.13 -20.65
C ALA A 198 -16.92 6.85 -22.15
N ALA A 199 -15.79 6.82 -22.87
CA ALA A 199 -15.75 6.52 -24.30
C ALA A 199 -16.28 5.12 -24.64
N ARG A 200 -16.16 4.16 -23.72
CA ARG A 200 -16.73 2.80 -23.82
C ARG A 200 -18.19 2.71 -23.37
N GLY A 201 -18.84 3.81 -23.01
CA GLY A 201 -20.25 3.84 -22.58
C GLY A 201 -20.49 3.61 -21.09
N PHE A 202 -19.43 3.50 -20.28
CA PHE A 202 -19.50 3.18 -18.85
C PHE A 202 -19.38 4.41 -17.93
N GLY A 203 -19.49 5.63 -18.48
CA GLY A 203 -19.30 6.88 -17.72
C GLY A 203 -20.30 7.15 -16.59
N HIS A 204 -21.37 6.34 -16.50
CA HIS A 204 -22.37 6.40 -15.42
C HIS A 204 -22.03 5.48 -14.23
N ARG A 205 -20.98 4.64 -14.34
CA ARG A 205 -20.56 3.71 -13.29
C ARG A 205 -19.84 4.45 -12.17
N THR A 206 -19.98 3.93 -10.95
CA THR A 206 -19.08 4.34 -9.86
C THR A 206 -17.69 3.78 -10.13
N VAL A 207 -16.67 4.64 -10.06
CA VAL A 207 -15.26 4.25 -10.21
C VAL A 207 -14.58 4.39 -8.85
N ILE A 208 -13.96 3.30 -8.40
CA ILE A 208 -13.16 3.24 -7.17
C ILE A 208 -11.68 3.19 -7.57
N VAL A 209 -10.85 3.88 -6.78
CA VAL A 209 -9.38 3.81 -6.87
C VAL A 209 -8.82 3.67 -5.46
N GLU A 210 -7.71 2.96 -5.33
CA GLU A 210 -7.09 2.59 -4.04
C GLU A 210 -5.66 3.18 -3.90
N PRO A 211 -5.46 4.51 -4.00
CA PRO A 211 -4.13 5.08 -3.97
C PRO A 211 -3.53 5.06 -2.55
N GLY A 212 -2.42 4.34 -2.38
CA GLY A 212 -1.59 4.39 -1.17
C GLY A 212 -0.38 5.31 -1.33
N ARG A 213 0.61 4.83 -2.10
CA ARG A 213 1.91 5.49 -2.29
C ARG A 213 1.80 6.94 -2.77
N SER A 214 0.93 7.21 -3.74
CA SER A 214 0.75 8.55 -4.33
C SER A 214 0.14 9.57 -3.37
N ILE A 215 -0.47 9.13 -2.25
CA ILE A 215 -1.05 10.03 -1.24
C ILE A 215 -0.05 10.33 -0.13
N VAL A 216 0.57 9.29 0.44
CA VAL A 216 1.39 9.43 1.66
C VAL A 216 2.89 9.31 1.43
N GLY A 217 3.34 8.83 0.27
CA GLY A 217 4.75 8.54 -0.01
C GLY A 217 5.66 9.73 0.22
N ASN A 218 5.40 10.84 -0.48
CA ASN A 218 6.16 12.09 -0.36
C ASN A 218 5.73 12.96 0.83
N ALA A 219 4.70 12.58 1.58
CA ALA A 219 4.24 13.31 2.76
C ALA A 219 5.05 12.98 4.03
N GLY A 220 5.95 11.99 3.96
CA GLY A 220 6.78 11.56 5.10
C GLY A 220 8.26 11.48 4.76
N VAL A 221 9.10 11.84 5.72
CA VAL A 221 10.55 11.69 5.69
C VAL A 221 11.00 10.96 6.94
N LEU A 222 12.07 10.17 6.85
CA LEU A 222 12.73 9.59 8.01
C LEU A 222 13.94 10.47 8.36
N LEU A 223 13.92 11.05 9.56
CA LEU A 223 15.05 11.80 10.09
C LEU A 223 15.99 10.84 10.84
N THR A 224 17.28 10.98 10.61
CA THR A 224 18.32 10.19 11.26
C THR A 224 19.57 11.02 11.53
N ARG A 225 20.29 10.68 12.60
CA ARG A 225 21.52 11.38 13.00
C ARG A 225 22.74 10.58 12.56
N THR A 226 23.69 11.26 11.96
CA THR A 226 25.04 10.73 11.71
C THR A 226 25.74 10.50 13.06
N LEU A 227 26.05 9.24 13.36
CA LEU A 227 26.77 8.85 14.56
C LEU A 227 28.28 8.88 14.34
N TYR A 228 28.72 8.23 13.25
CA TYR A 228 30.14 8.04 12.96
C TYR A 228 30.43 8.16 11.48
N LEU A 229 31.56 8.78 11.13
CA LEU A 229 32.10 8.79 9.77
C LEU A 229 33.32 7.86 9.70
N LYS A 230 33.21 6.78 8.93
CA LYS A 230 34.31 5.83 8.74
C LYS A 230 34.87 5.95 7.33
N SER A 231 36.17 6.12 7.23
CA SER A 231 36.90 6.09 5.95
C SER A 231 37.65 4.78 5.84
N ALA A 232 37.30 3.98 4.84
CA ALA A 232 38.07 2.80 4.41
C ALA A 232 38.76 3.11 3.07
N PRO A 233 39.85 2.40 2.70
CA PRO A 233 40.60 2.68 1.48
C PRO A 233 39.76 2.72 0.19
N ALA A 234 38.63 2.00 0.15
CA ALA A 234 37.76 1.92 -1.02
C ALA A 234 36.43 2.69 -0.88
N LYS A 235 36.04 3.10 0.34
CA LYS A 235 34.68 3.62 0.59
C LYS A 235 34.58 4.43 1.88
N HIS A 236 33.71 5.44 1.88
CA HIS A 236 33.29 6.13 3.10
C HIS A 236 31.93 5.62 3.57
N PHE A 237 31.75 5.52 4.88
CA PHE A 237 30.49 5.14 5.51
C PHE A 237 30.04 6.25 6.46
N ALA A 238 28.78 6.66 6.31
CA ALA A 238 28.07 7.46 7.29
C ALA A 238 27.17 6.51 8.09
N VAL A 239 27.62 6.15 9.30
CA VAL A 239 26.83 5.31 10.22
C VAL A 239 25.80 6.21 10.90
N VAL A 240 24.52 5.89 10.75
CA VAL A 240 23.41 6.69 11.28
C VAL A 240 22.60 5.91 12.32
N ASP A 241 21.72 6.58 13.05
CA ASP A 241 20.93 5.97 14.14
C ASP A 241 19.63 5.29 13.69
N ALA A 242 19.23 5.44 12.42
CA ALA A 242 18.16 4.68 11.80
C ALA A 242 18.71 3.48 11.03
N GLY A 243 18.00 2.35 11.07
CA GLY A 243 18.38 1.14 10.33
C GLY A 243 17.23 0.55 9.51
N MET A 244 17.48 -0.61 8.92
CA MET A 244 16.51 -1.36 8.13
C MET A 244 15.28 -1.79 8.93
N ASN A 245 15.39 -1.85 10.26
CA ASN A 245 14.23 -2.08 11.13
C ASN A 245 13.27 -0.87 11.14
N ASP A 246 13.75 0.34 10.83
CA ASP A 246 12.94 1.57 10.76
C ASP A 246 12.44 1.82 9.33
N LEU A 247 13.28 1.54 8.33
CA LEU A 247 12.95 1.65 6.91
C LEU A 247 13.58 0.51 6.10
N ILE A 248 12.81 -0.53 5.86
CA ILE A 248 13.32 -1.76 5.22
C ILE A 248 13.39 -1.68 3.69
N ARG A 249 12.79 -0.68 3.06
CA ARG A 249 12.62 -0.64 1.59
C ARG A 249 13.95 -0.77 0.82
N PRO A 250 15.04 -0.07 1.19
CA PRO A 250 16.31 -0.22 0.50
C PRO A 250 16.86 -1.65 0.65
N ALA A 251 16.80 -2.24 1.84
CA ALA A 251 17.27 -3.60 2.09
C ALA A 251 16.42 -4.68 1.38
N LEU A 252 15.10 -4.50 1.31
CA LEU A 252 14.16 -5.50 0.79
C LEU A 252 13.97 -5.43 -0.73
N TYR A 253 13.97 -4.23 -1.29
CA TYR A 253 13.64 -3.99 -2.70
C TYR A 253 14.78 -3.38 -3.50
N GLU A 254 15.93 -3.16 -2.87
CA GLU A 254 17.00 -2.33 -3.42
C GLU A 254 16.49 -0.94 -3.83
N ALA A 255 15.45 -0.46 -3.13
CA ALA A 255 14.76 0.76 -3.49
C ALA A 255 15.63 1.98 -3.23
N GLU A 256 15.77 2.83 -4.24
CA GLU A 256 16.45 4.09 -4.10
C GLU A 256 15.56 5.15 -3.44
N GLN A 257 16.10 5.86 -2.46
CA GLN A 257 15.47 7.03 -1.85
C GLN A 257 16.51 8.14 -1.72
N ALA A 258 16.12 9.37 -2.05
CA ALA A 258 16.98 10.52 -1.87
C ALA A 258 17.31 10.73 -0.38
N ILE A 259 18.58 11.00 -0.09
CA ILE A 259 19.07 11.32 1.25
C ILE A 259 19.70 12.69 1.19
N VAL A 260 19.19 13.62 1.99
CA VAL A 260 19.63 15.01 2.01
C VAL A 260 19.96 15.44 3.44
N PRO A 261 20.92 16.35 3.66
CA PRO A 261 21.12 16.94 4.97
C PRO A 261 19.93 17.85 5.32
N ALA A 262 19.49 17.82 6.58
CA ALA A 262 18.43 18.70 7.07
C ALA A 262 18.87 20.18 7.06
N GLU A 263 20.18 20.42 7.22
CA GLU A 263 20.82 21.72 7.09
C GLU A 263 21.97 21.60 6.08
N ALA A 264 21.94 22.41 5.02
CA ALA A 264 23.00 22.39 4.02
C ALA A 264 24.34 22.83 4.62
N ARG A 265 25.42 22.14 4.23
CA ARG A 265 26.79 22.48 4.60
C ARG A 265 27.62 22.79 3.37
N GLU A 266 28.44 23.82 3.45
CA GLU A 266 29.47 24.10 2.46
C GLU A 266 30.67 23.15 2.64
N GLY A 267 31.29 22.75 1.53
CA GLY A 267 32.47 21.90 1.54
C GLY A 267 32.55 21.01 0.31
N THR A 268 33.59 20.18 0.26
CA THR A 268 33.76 19.16 -0.78
C THR A 268 32.95 17.92 -0.40
N ALA A 269 32.01 17.53 -1.26
CA ALA A 269 31.24 16.32 -1.06
C ALA A 269 32.14 15.08 -1.16
N LEU A 270 31.92 14.12 -0.25
CA LEU A 270 32.48 12.77 -0.34
C LEU A 270 31.33 11.79 -0.64
N HIS A 271 31.69 10.65 -1.22
CA HIS A 271 30.74 9.59 -1.53
C HIS A 271 30.61 8.62 -0.35
N TYR A 272 29.43 8.60 0.27
CA TYR A 272 29.12 7.77 1.43
C TYR A 272 28.11 6.67 1.11
N ASP A 273 28.33 5.49 1.67
CA ASP A 273 27.22 4.62 2.02
C ASP A 273 26.63 5.07 3.35
N VAL A 274 25.33 5.37 3.34
CA VAL A 274 24.57 5.70 4.54
C VAL A 274 24.01 4.40 5.10
N VAL A 275 24.55 3.98 6.25
CA VAL A 275 24.31 2.66 6.83
C VAL A 275 23.77 2.77 8.25
N GLY A 276 22.92 1.82 8.63
CA GLY A 276 22.38 1.76 9.99
C GLY A 276 23.30 1.02 10.96
N PRO A 277 22.85 0.86 12.22
CA PRO A 277 23.61 0.20 13.28
C PRO A 277 23.27 -1.29 13.46
N VAL A 278 22.42 -1.87 12.62
CA VAL A 278 21.97 -3.27 12.70
C VAL A 278 23.09 -4.20 12.19
N CYS A 279 23.14 -5.44 12.67
CA CYS A 279 24.25 -6.37 12.43
C CYS A 279 24.31 -7.02 11.03
N GLU A 280 23.53 -6.55 10.05
CA GLU A 280 23.43 -7.11 8.71
C GLU A 280 24.11 -6.22 7.69
N SER A 281 24.83 -6.82 6.75
CA SER A 281 25.37 -6.09 5.59
C SER A 281 24.30 -5.48 4.70
N ALA A 282 23.05 -5.96 4.80
CA ALA A 282 21.89 -5.40 4.12
C ALA A 282 21.37 -4.10 4.79
N ASP A 283 21.88 -3.71 5.97
CA ASP A 283 21.45 -2.51 6.69
C ASP A 283 22.06 -1.23 6.13
N TRP A 284 21.57 -0.83 4.96
CA TRP A 284 21.90 0.44 4.32
C TRP A 284 20.62 1.16 3.92
N LEU A 285 20.64 2.49 4.02
CA LEU A 285 19.54 3.37 3.63
C LEU A 285 19.78 3.97 2.23
N GLY A 286 21.05 4.13 1.85
CA GLY A 286 21.44 4.58 0.52
C GLY A 286 22.92 4.33 0.28
N ARG A 287 23.29 4.05 -0.96
CA ARG A 287 24.67 3.81 -1.36
C ARG A 287 25.16 4.93 -2.27
N ASP A 288 26.47 5.17 -2.23
CA ASP A 288 27.16 6.11 -3.12
C ASP A 288 26.54 7.53 -3.14
N ARG A 289 26.28 8.09 -1.96
CA ARG A 289 25.66 9.41 -1.79
C ARG A 289 26.73 10.50 -1.68
N ALA A 290 26.73 11.44 -2.61
CA ALA A 290 27.59 12.62 -2.55
C ALA A 290 27.06 13.60 -1.48
N LEU A 291 27.73 13.66 -0.33
CA LEU A 291 27.29 14.46 0.83
C LEU A 291 28.49 15.17 1.50
N VAL A 292 28.22 16.35 2.08
CA VAL A 292 29.13 17.04 2.99
C VAL A 292 28.62 16.82 4.40
N LEU A 293 29.33 16.02 5.21
CA LEU A 293 28.84 15.55 6.51
C LEU A 293 29.86 15.73 7.64
N GLN A 294 29.32 15.88 8.84
CA GLN A 294 30.01 15.75 10.12
C GLN A 294 29.21 14.81 11.04
N GLU A 295 29.89 14.26 12.06
CA GLU A 295 29.20 13.56 13.14
C GLU A 295 28.23 14.51 13.85
N GLY A 296 27.03 14.00 14.19
CA GLY A 296 25.95 14.77 14.76
C GLY A 296 24.96 15.37 13.75
N ASP A 297 25.30 15.42 12.46
CA ASP A 297 24.41 15.95 11.42
C ASP A 297 23.09 15.19 11.32
N LEU A 298 22.01 15.91 11.00
CA LEU A 298 20.72 15.31 10.67
C LEU A 298 20.60 15.12 9.17
N LEU A 299 20.21 13.91 8.79
CA LEU A 299 19.85 13.51 7.44
C LEU A 299 18.35 13.23 7.37
N ALA A 300 17.76 13.52 6.22
CA ALA A 300 16.40 13.16 5.87
C ALA A 300 16.42 12.16 4.71
N VAL A 301 15.89 10.96 4.95
CA VAL A 301 15.57 9.99 3.89
C VAL A 301 14.17 10.31 3.37
N LEU A 302 14.12 10.90 2.17
CA LEU A 302 12.91 11.41 1.56
C LEU A 302 11.98 10.28 1.11
N SER A 303 10.73 10.62 0.83
CA SER A 303 9.72 9.70 0.27
C SER A 303 9.46 8.44 1.13
N SER A 304 9.55 8.59 2.46
CA SER A 304 9.47 7.49 3.44
C SER A 304 8.08 7.35 4.07
N GLY A 305 7.07 8.12 3.63
CA GLY A 305 5.74 8.09 4.23
C GLY A 305 4.87 6.89 3.82
N ALA A 306 5.21 6.20 2.72
CA ALA A 306 4.55 4.97 2.28
C ALA A 306 5.50 3.78 2.39
N TYR A 307 5.03 2.67 2.97
CA TYR A 307 5.83 1.45 3.17
C TYR A 307 7.13 1.69 3.96
N GLY A 308 7.15 2.74 4.80
CA GLY A 308 8.16 2.99 5.82
C GLY A 308 7.74 2.36 7.14
N MET A 309 7.18 3.16 8.04
CA MET A 309 6.79 2.73 9.40
C MET A 309 5.85 1.52 9.46
N VAL A 310 4.99 1.33 8.45
CA VAL A 310 4.09 0.16 8.38
C VAL A 310 4.85 -1.17 8.22
N MET A 311 6.09 -1.12 7.72
CA MET A 311 7.00 -2.27 7.59
C MET A 311 8.11 -2.28 8.65
N ALA A 312 8.09 -1.34 9.60
CA ALA A 312 9.09 -1.28 10.65
C ALA A 312 8.96 -2.46 11.62
N SER A 313 10.11 -2.94 12.11
CA SER A 313 10.21 -4.08 13.02
C SER A 313 11.01 -3.72 14.27
N ASN A 314 11.06 -4.66 15.22
CA ASN A 314 11.89 -4.57 16.41
C ASN A 314 13.18 -5.39 16.28
N TYR A 315 13.65 -5.59 15.05
CA TYR A 315 14.87 -6.33 14.81
C TYR A 315 16.07 -5.71 15.55
N ASN A 316 16.95 -6.56 16.07
CA ASN A 316 18.03 -6.17 16.99
C ASN A 316 17.52 -5.52 18.31
N SER A 317 16.29 -5.83 18.74
CA SER A 317 15.63 -5.25 19.93
C SER A 317 15.63 -3.71 19.91
N ARG A 318 15.46 -3.13 18.71
CA ARG A 318 15.35 -1.68 18.53
C ARG A 318 13.88 -1.28 18.57
N GLY A 319 13.54 -0.34 19.45
CA GLY A 319 12.19 0.22 19.51
C GLY A 319 11.86 1.00 18.24
N ARG A 320 10.68 0.78 17.67
CA ARG A 320 10.23 1.52 16.48
C ARG A 320 10.22 3.04 16.77
N PRO A 321 10.52 3.88 15.77
CA PRO A 321 10.73 5.30 15.98
C PRO A 321 9.43 6.03 16.31
N ALA A 322 9.57 7.24 16.84
CA ALA A 322 8.44 8.15 16.99
C ALA A 322 7.95 8.65 15.62
N GLU A 323 6.64 8.89 15.48
CA GLU A 323 6.05 9.58 14.33
C GLU A 323 5.52 10.95 14.78
N VAL A 324 5.92 12.01 14.06
CA VAL A 324 5.49 13.39 14.31
C VAL A 324 4.75 13.91 13.08
N LEU A 325 3.58 14.49 13.30
CA LEU A 325 2.80 15.20 12.29
C LEU A 325 3.06 16.70 12.42
N VAL A 326 3.38 17.35 11.31
CA VAL A 326 3.52 18.81 11.23
C VAL A 326 2.26 19.39 10.59
N ASP A 327 1.66 20.38 11.24
CA ASP A 327 0.50 21.15 10.76
C ASP A 327 0.77 22.65 10.96
N GLY A 328 1.11 23.34 9.87
CA GLY A 328 1.58 24.72 9.93
C GLY A 328 2.85 24.85 10.78
N ASP A 329 2.75 25.61 11.88
CA ASP A 329 3.81 25.85 12.85
C ASP A 329 3.81 24.85 14.03
N LYS A 330 2.89 23.88 14.04
CA LYS A 330 2.73 22.90 15.13
C LYS A 330 3.31 21.56 14.76
N ALA A 331 4.05 20.98 15.71
CA ALA A 331 4.50 19.59 15.67
C ALA A 331 3.75 18.76 16.73
N MET A 332 3.13 17.67 16.31
CA MET A 332 2.33 16.78 17.16
C MET A 332 2.91 15.37 17.13
N LEU A 333 3.25 14.84 18.31
CA LEU A 333 3.62 13.42 18.44
C LEU A 333 2.38 12.56 18.22
N ILE A 334 2.31 11.87 17.08
CA ILE A 334 1.18 11.00 16.70
C ILE A 334 1.45 9.52 16.97
N ARG A 335 2.72 9.17 17.21
CA ARG A 335 3.12 7.86 17.74
C ARG A 335 4.38 8.00 18.59
N PRO A 336 4.34 7.61 19.87
CA PRO A 336 5.54 7.61 20.71
C PRO A 336 6.53 6.54 20.24
N ARG A 337 7.82 6.80 20.46
CA ARG A 337 8.89 5.80 20.29
C ARG A 337 8.66 4.65 21.27
N GLU A 338 8.93 3.43 20.82
CA GLU A 338 8.86 2.26 21.70
C GLU A 338 10.04 2.20 22.66
N SER A 339 9.77 1.88 23.92
CA SER A 339 10.79 1.64 24.94
C SER A 339 11.27 0.19 24.91
N ALA A 340 12.41 -0.09 25.56
CA ALA A 340 12.92 -1.45 25.69
C ALA A 340 11.92 -2.37 26.42
N GLU A 341 11.24 -1.84 27.45
CA GLU A 341 10.22 -2.57 28.24
C GLU A 341 9.04 -3.02 27.37
N GLN A 342 8.66 -2.22 26.37
CA GLN A 342 7.56 -2.57 25.49
C GLN A 342 7.91 -3.75 24.57
N LEU A 343 9.20 -3.99 24.28
CA LEU A 343 9.63 -5.04 23.37
C LEU A 343 9.40 -6.44 23.95
N TYR A 344 9.58 -6.60 25.27
CA TYR A 344 9.42 -7.88 25.96
C TYR A 344 8.13 -7.95 26.79
N ALA A 345 7.21 -7.00 26.64
CA ALA A 345 5.97 -6.95 27.44
C ALA A 345 5.07 -8.20 27.29
N SER A 346 5.13 -8.86 26.13
CA SER A 346 4.42 -10.12 25.85
C SER A 346 5.18 -11.38 26.26
N GLU A 347 6.42 -11.26 26.73
CA GLU A 347 7.23 -12.40 27.14
C GLU A 347 6.96 -12.78 28.60
N ARG A 348 7.25 -14.04 28.95
CA ARG A 348 7.08 -14.60 30.28
C ARG A 348 8.30 -15.44 30.62
N LEU A 349 8.83 -15.27 31.83
CA LEU A 349 9.87 -16.16 32.34
C LEU A 349 9.29 -17.56 32.58
N LEU A 350 10.13 -18.58 32.43
CA LEU A 350 9.81 -19.94 32.85
C LEU A 350 9.76 -20.02 34.38
N PRO A 351 8.98 -20.97 34.94
CA PRO A 351 8.88 -21.15 36.39
C PRO A 351 10.19 -21.58 37.05
#